data_AF-A0A6U4A5H1-F1
#
_entry.id   AF-A0A6U4A5H1-F1
#
_cell.length_a   1.000
_cell.length_b   1.000
_cell.length_c   1.000
_cell.angle_alpha   90.00
_cell.angle_beta   90.00
_cell.angle_gamma   90.00
#
_symmetry.space_group_name_H-M   'P 1'
#
loop_
_entity.id
_entity.type
_entity.pdbx_description
1 polymer ?
#
loop_
_entity_poly.entity_id
_entity_poly.type
_entity_poly.pdbx_seq_one_letter_code
_entity_poly.pdbx_strand_id
1 'polypeptide(L)'
;MGDLSKNPHPFRQIPCLSDENGEVTVFESGAILTYIYTVAGLEKHNDSNARKGAVLSWITWANASLDPICFLETPEGKVYDTGLKNPNRRIDALDKILSKQEFLVDGGFSVADVAVASYLLYVPQFFQGINLSRWPNVVRYMKDCASRPHYGEAFGSGVQQYLIESLDAMGGGEKKKLFGMF
;
A
#
# COMPACT_ATOMS: atom_id res chain seq x y z
N MET A 1 -3.37 7.50 20.10
CA MET A 1 -4.46 6.82 19.37
C MET A 1 -5.73 7.61 19.63
N GLY A 2 -6.51 7.95 18.60
CA GLY A 2 -7.73 8.76 18.76
C GLY A 2 -8.83 8.04 19.55
N ASP A 3 -9.75 8.80 20.13
CA ASP A 3 -10.92 8.26 20.83
C ASP A 3 -11.92 7.67 19.81
N LEU A 4 -11.91 6.34 19.66
CA LEU A 4 -12.78 5.63 18.72
C LEU A 4 -14.27 5.79 19.02
N SER A 5 -14.65 6.19 20.24
CA SER A 5 -16.06 6.48 20.57
C SER A 5 -16.60 7.70 19.83
N LYS A 6 -15.70 8.56 19.32
CA LYS A 6 -16.02 9.76 18.54
C LYS A 6 -15.76 9.58 17.04
N ASN A 7 -15.59 8.34 16.57
CA ASN A 7 -15.34 8.07 15.16
C ASN A 7 -16.55 8.53 14.31
N PRO A 8 -16.40 9.53 13.42
CA PRO A 8 -17.50 10.06 12.63
C PRO A 8 -17.89 9.14 11.46
N HIS A 9 -17.22 8.00 11.28
CA HIS A 9 -17.55 7.00 10.27
C HIS A 9 -18.97 6.44 10.49
N PRO A 10 -19.90 6.54 9.52
CA PRO A 10 -21.29 6.11 9.70
C PRO A 10 -21.43 4.62 10.03
N PHE A 11 -20.48 3.81 9.57
CA PHE A 11 -20.41 2.36 9.85
C PHE A 11 -19.46 1.96 11.00
N ARG A 12 -18.93 2.94 11.76
CA ARG A 12 -17.96 2.71 12.86
C ARG A 12 -16.68 1.97 12.45
N GLN A 13 -16.25 2.14 11.21
CA GLN A 13 -15.01 1.57 10.68
C GLN A 13 -13.91 2.63 10.59
N ILE A 14 -12.70 2.19 10.29
CA ILE A 14 -11.56 3.05 9.97
C ILE A 14 -11.09 2.74 8.55
N PRO A 15 -10.49 3.71 7.83
CA PRO A 15 -10.20 5.09 8.22
C PRO A 15 -11.38 6.06 8.05
N CYS A 16 -11.36 7.17 8.79
CA CYS A 16 -12.24 8.32 8.60
C CYS A 16 -11.46 9.61 8.83
N LEU A 17 -11.65 10.59 7.95
CA LEU A 17 -11.05 11.92 8.02
C LEU A 17 -12.15 12.94 8.29
N SER A 18 -11.92 13.83 9.23
CA SER A 18 -12.70 15.06 9.40
C SER A 18 -11.77 16.25 9.39
N ASP A 19 -12.21 17.36 8.81
CA ASP A 19 -11.48 18.63 8.91
C ASP A 19 -11.51 19.20 10.33
N GLU A 20 -10.75 20.27 10.58
CA GLU A 20 -10.60 20.86 11.92
C GLU A 20 -11.93 21.36 12.51
N ASN A 21 -12.90 21.71 11.65
CA ASN A 21 -14.20 22.25 12.05
C ASN A 21 -15.31 21.18 12.09
N GLY A 22 -15.02 19.97 11.61
CA GLY A 22 -15.99 18.88 11.46
C GLY A 22 -17.00 19.10 10.32
N GLU A 23 -16.77 20.05 9.42
CA GLU A 23 -17.69 20.36 8.32
C GLU A 23 -17.59 19.31 7.20
N VAL A 24 -16.37 18.88 6.90
CA VAL A 24 -16.11 17.79 5.98
C VAL A 24 -15.83 16.51 6.74
N THR A 25 -16.54 15.44 6.38
CA THR A 25 -16.23 14.07 6.80
C THR A 25 -16.10 13.19 5.57
N VAL A 26 -14.96 12.50 5.45
CA VAL A 26 -14.66 11.58 4.36
C VAL A 26 -14.29 10.23 4.96
N PHE A 27 -14.99 9.18 4.55
CA PHE A 27 -14.72 7.79 4.91
C PHE A 27 -14.41 6.98 3.65
N GLU A 28 -13.90 5.75 3.82
CA GLU A 28 -13.22 4.95 2.79
C GLU A 28 -11.83 5.47 2.41
N SER A 29 -10.83 4.58 2.42
CA SER A 29 -9.45 4.97 2.16
C SER A 29 -9.26 5.57 0.76
N GLY A 30 -9.93 5.01 -0.26
CA GLY A 30 -9.89 5.53 -1.62
C GLY A 30 -10.51 6.92 -1.76
N ALA A 31 -11.61 7.19 -1.06
CA ALA A 31 -12.25 8.51 -1.08
C ALA A 31 -11.42 9.54 -0.31
N ILE A 32 -10.82 9.16 0.82
CA ILE A 32 -9.90 10.02 1.59
C ILE A 32 -8.68 10.40 0.73
N LEU A 33 -8.03 9.43 0.10
CA LEU A 33 -6.88 9.70 -0.77
C LEU A 33 -7.27 10.55 -1.98
N THR A 34 -8.46 10.33 -2.54
CA THR A 34 -8.99 11.16 -3.62
C THR A 34 -9.24 12.59 -3.15
N TYR A 35 -9.86 12.77 -1.98
CA TYR A 35 -10.13 14.09 -1.39
C TYR A 35 -8.84 14.85 -1.05
N ILE A 36 -7.84 14.18 -0.48
CA ILE A 36 -6.52 14.78 -0.22
C ILE A 36 -5.86 15.20 -1.54
N TYR A 37 -5.96 14.38 -2.57
CA TYR A 37 -5.39 14.67 -3.88
C TYR A 37 -6.08 15.84 -4.59
N THR A 38 -7.40 15.95 -4.50
CA THR A 38 -8.18 16.91 -5.30
C THR A 38 -8.63 18.16 -4.56
N VAL A 39 -8.78 18.11 -3.23
CA VAL A 39 -9.36 19.19 -2.41
C VAL A 39 -8.42 19.67 -1.32
N ALA A 40 -7.82 18.77 -0.52
CA ALA A 40 -7.29 19.17 0.79
C ALA A 40 -5.85 19.74 0.81
N GLY A 41 -5.07 19.67 -0.26
CA GLY A 41 -3.69 20.16 -0.13
C GLY A 41 -2.68 19.78 -1.19
N LEU A 42 -3.07 19.11 -2.26
CA LEU A 42 -2.25 19.04 -3.47
C LEU A 42 -2.65 20.10 -4.51
N GLU A 43 -3.25 21.20 -4.05
CA GLU A 43 -3.61 22.42 -4.81
C GLU A 43 -2.43 23.04 -5.61
N LYS A 44 -1.20 22.54 -5.44
CA LYS A 44 0.01 22.96 -6.18
C LYS A 44 0.33 22.10 -7.41
N HIS A 45 -0.37 20.99 -7.63
CA HIS A 45 -0.12 20.14 -8.79
C HIS A 45 -0.95 20.63 -9.98
N ASN A 46 -0.32 21.39 -10.87
CA ASN A 46 -0.78 21.65 -12.25
C ASN A 46 -0.75 20.35 -13.08
N ASP A 47 -1.25 19.26 -12.50
CA ASP A 47 -1.31 17.94 -13.12
C ASP A 47 -2.24 17.99 -14.32
N SER A 48 -1.78 17.43 -15.43
CA SER A 48 -2.61 17.24 -16.61
C SER A 48 -3.78 16.31 -16.29
N ASN A 49 -4.87 16.43 -17.06
CA ASN A 49 -6.01 15.52 -16.92
C ASN A 49 -5.60 14.05 -17.09
N ALA A 50 -4.59 13.77 -17.91
CA ALA A 50 -4.04 12.42 -18.08
C ALA A 50 -3.42 11.90 -16.77
N ARG A 51 -2.61 12.72 -16.09
CA ARG A 51 -2.00 12.36 -14.81
C ARG A 51 -3.04 12.16 -13.71
N LYS A 52 -4.03 13.05 -13.62
CA LYS A 52 -5.17 12.91 -12.69
C LYS A 52 -5.91 11.59 -12.92
N GLY A 53 -6.20 11.26 -14.18
CA GLY A 53 -6.83 9.99 -14.55
C GLY A 53 -6.00 8.77 -14.14
N ALA A 54 -4.68 8.81 -14.35
CA ALA A 54 -3.79 7.73 -13.93
C ALA A 54 -3.78 7.53 -12.40
N VAL A 55 -3.68 8.63 -11.63
CA VAL A 55 -3.70 8.59 -10.17
C VAL A 55 -5.01 8.00 -9.64
N LEU A 56 -6.15 8.52 -10.11
CA LEU A 56 -7.48 8.05 -9.68
C LEU A 56 -7.71 6.57 -10.06
N SER A 57 -7.18 6.13 -11.20
CA SER A 57 -7.25 4.73 -11.63
C SER A 57 -6.52 3.82 -10.63
N TRP A 58 -5.33 4.19 -10.18
CA TRP A 58 -4.57 3.40 -9.21
C TRP A 58 -5.19 3.40 -7.81
N ILE A 59 -5.72 4.54 -7.34
CA ILE A 59 -6.45 4.60 -6.06
C ILE A 59 -7.65 3.65 -6.10
N THR A 60 -8.43 3.71 -7.17
CA THR A 60 -9.63 2.88 -7.35
C THR A 60 -9.25 1.41 -7.49
N TRP A 61 -8.21 1.10 -8.26
CA TRP A 61 -7.72 -0.26 -8.44
C TRP A 61 -7.22 -0.87 -7.11
N ALA A 62 -6.54 -0.09 -6.28
CA ALA A 62 -6.09 -0.54 -4.96
C ALA A 62 -7.27 -1.00 -4.10
N ASN A 63 -8.30 -0.16 -3.97
CA ASN A 63 -9.47 -0.43 -3.13
C ASN A 63 -10.38 -1.53 -3.72
N ALA A 64 -10.59 -1.54 -5.03
CA ALA A 64 -11.60 -2.41 -5.65
C ALA A 64 -11.05 -3.74 -6.19
N SER A 65 -9.75 -3.81 -6.49
CA SER A 65 -9.17 -4.95 -7.23
C SER A 65 -7.94 -5.55 -6.58
N LEU A 66 -7.13 -4.76 -5.88
CA LEU A 66 -5.95 -5.25 -5.16
C LEU A 66 -6.31 -5.78 -3.78
N ASP A 67 -7.18 -5.09 -3.05
CA ASP A 67 -7.66 -5.48 -1.72
C ASP A 67 -8.06 -6.98 -1.64
N PRO A 68 -8.98 -7.50 -2.48
CA PRO A 68 -9.37 -8.92 -2.42
C PRO A 68 -8.29 -9.90 -2.91
N ILE A 69 -7.18 -9.40 -3.48
CA ILE A 69 -5.99 -10.21 -3.79
C ILE A 69 -5.10 -10.29 -2.55
N CYS A 70 -4.92 -9.16 -1.86
CA CYS A 70 -4.11 -9.06 -0.66
C CYS A 70 -4.77 -9.77 0.53
N PHE A 71 -6.09 -9.69 0.65
CA PHE A 71 -6.84 -10.19 1.80
C PHE A 71 -8.01 -11.06 1.35
N LEU A 72 -7.92 -12.34 1.68
CA LEU A 72 -9.03 -13.28 1.50
C LEU A 72 -9.90 -13.23 2.75
N GLU A 73 -11.19 -12.97 2.54
CA GLU A 73 -12.16 -12.77 3.61
C GLU A 73 -13.23 -13.86 3.63
N THR A 74 -13.75 -14.16 4.82
CA THR A 74 -14.99 -14.92 4.97
C THR A 74 -16.20 -14.07 4.55
N PRO A 75 -17.39 -14.64 4.32
CA PRO A 75 -18.59 -13.86 4.02
C PRO A 75 -18.93 -12.78 5.07
N GLU A 76 -18.46 -12.96 6.30
CA GLU A 76 -18.61 -12.02 7.42
C GLU A 76 -17.51 -10.95 7.47
N GLY A 77 -16.61 -10.90 6.48
CA GLY A 77 -15.53 -9.90 6.38
C GLY A 77 -14.30 -10.19 7.23
N LYS A 78 -14.14 -11.43 7.73
CA LYS A 78 -12.94 -11.79 8.49
C LYS A 78 -11.80 -12.19 7.54
N VAL A 79 -10.72 -11.42 7.53
CA VAL A 79 -9.48 -11.80 6.84
C VAL A 79 -8.90 -13.09 7.44
N TYR A 80 -8.66 -14.10 6.60
CA TYR A 80 -8.11 -15.39 7.03
C TYR A 80 -6.81 -15.77 6.31
N ASP A 81 -6.56 -15.26 5.10
CA ASP A 81 -5.34 -15.52 4.36
C ASP A 81 -5.07 -14.41 3.32
N THR A 82 -3.97 -14.54 2.57
CA THR A 82 -3.62 -13.69 1.42
C THR A 82 -3.61 -14.50 0.13
N GLY A 83 -4.16 -13.91 -0.93
CA GLY A 83 -4.10 -14.48 -2.28
C GLY A 83 -2.68 -14.45 -2.87
N LEU A 84 -1.77 -13.66 -2.30
CA LEU A 84 -0.39 -13.51 -2.77
C LEU A 84 0.51 -14.73 -2.52
N LYS A 85 0.02 -15.75 -1.79
CA LYS A 85 0.70 -17.05 -1.70
C LYS A 85 0.77 -17.79 -3.04
N ASN A 86 -0.12 -17.47 -3.97
CA ASN A 86 -0.25 -18.14 -5.26
C ASN A 86 0.06 -17.19 -6.43
N PRO A 87 0.41 -17.72 -7.61
CA PRO A 87 0.52 -16.91 -8.83
C PRO A 87 -0.77 -16.12 -9.10
N ASN A 88 -0.62 -14.86 -9.52
CA ASN A 88 -1.74 -13.98 -9.79
C ASN A 88 -1.43 -13.09 -11.00
N ARG A 89 -2.22 -13.22 -12.08
CA ARG A 89 -1.99 -12.49 -13.33
C ARG A 89 -2.02 -10.97 -13.19
N ARG A 90 -2.79 -10.42 -12.23
CA ARG A 90 -2.85 -8.96 -12.01
C ARG A 90 -1.57 -8.47 -11.34
N ILE A 91 -1.01 -9.26 -10.42
CA ILE A 91 0.27 -8.93 -9.79
C ILE A 91 1.44 -9.19 -10.75
N ASP A 92 1.36 -10.20 -11.62
CA ASP A 92 2.31 -10.38 -12.72
C ASP A 92 2.32 -9.15 -13.66
N ALA A 93 1.15 -8.56 -13.93
CA ALA A 93 1.03 -7.33 -14.71
C ALA A 93 1.60 -6.11 -13.98
N LEU A 94 1.32 -5.98 -12.67
CA LEU A 94 1.90 -4.93 -11.83
C LEU A 94 3.42 -5.00 -11.79
N ASP A 95 3.99 -6.20 -11.61
CA ASP A 95 5.43 -6.43 -11.63
C ASP A 95 6.04 -6.03 -12.99
N LYS A 96 5.37 -6.37 -14.09
CA LYS A 96 5.80 -5.95 -15.43
C LYS A 96 5.75 -4.43 -15.62
N ILE A 97 4.77 -3.74 -15.04
CA ILE A 97 4.72 -2.27 -15.07
C ILE A 97 5.93 -1.71 -14.30
N LEU A 98 6.13 -2.17 -13.05
CA LEU A 98 7.20 -1.70 -12.18
C LEU A 98 8.62 -2.08 -12.65
N SER A 99 8.75 -3.04 -13.57
CA SER A 99 10.04 -3.30 -14.25
C SER A 99 10.50 -2.16 -15.16
N LYS A 100 9.59 -1.25 -15.55
CA LYS A 100 9.88 -0.15 -16.48
C LYS A 100 9.90 1.22 -15.83
N GLN A 101 9.41 1.34 -14.60
CA GLN A 101 9.27 2.59 -13.90
C GLN A 101 9.45 2.39 -12.39
N GLU A 102 9.93 3.43 -11.72
CA GLU A 102 10.20 3.41 -10.28
C GLU A 102 8.90 3.37 -9.47
N PHE A 103 7.94 4.21 -9.85
CA PHE A 103 6.63 4.39 -9.21
C PHE A 103 5.48 4.25 -10.23
N LEU A 104 4.23 4.27 -9.76
CA LEU A 104 3.05 3.92 -10.57
C LEU A 104 2.64 4.97 -11.61
N VAL A 105 3.00 6.23 -11.37
CA VAL A 105 2.70 7.36 -12.24
C VAL A 105 4.00 8.14 -12.47
N ASP A 106 4.19 8.68 -13.67
CA ASP A 106 5.38 9.46 -14.04
C ASP A 106 5.66 10.61 -13.08
N GLY A 107 6.90 11.12 -13.01
CA GLY A 107 7.22 12.25 -12.11
C GLY A 107 7.39 11.86 -10.63
N GLY A 108 7.49 10.56 -10.34
CA GLY A 108 7.92 10.03 -9.04
C GLY A 108 6.76 9.63 -8.12
N PHE A 109 7.11 9.40 -6.85
CA PHE A 109 6.18 8.94 -5.82
C PHE A 109 4.96 9.87 -5.68
N SER A 110 3.78 9.27 -5.60
CA SER A 110 2.50 9.95 -5.61
C SER A 110 1.49 9.27 -4.68
N VAL A 111 0.30 9.86 -4.57
CA VAL A 111 -0.81 9.27 -3.82
C VAL A 111 -1.28 7.92 -4.41
N ALA A 112 -1.04 7.66 -5.69
CA ALA A 112 -1.26 6.35 -6.30
C ALA A 112 -0.40 5.28 -5.61
N ASP A 113 0.85 5.64 -5.30
CA ASP A 113 1.80 4.75 -4.64
C ASP A 113 1.42 4.53 -3.19
N VAL A 114 0.96 5.58 -2.49
CA VAL A 114 0.38 5.46 -1.14
C VAL A 114 -0.78 4.46 -1.14
N ALA A 115 -1.69 4.55 -2.11
CA ALA A 115 -2.83 3.64 -2.20
C ALA A 115 -2.38 2.18 -2.38
N VAL A 116 -1.57 1.90 -3.41
CA VAL A 116 -1.18 0.53 -3.77
C VAL A 116 -0.17 -0.07 -2.78
N ALA A 117 0.86 0.69 -2.40
CA ALA A 117 1.90 0.18 -1.51
C ALA A 117 1.38 -0.13 -0.11
N SER A 118 0.37 0.60 0.39
CA SER A 118 -0.23 0.31 1.70
C SER A 118 -0.78 -1.11 1.76
N TYR A 119 -1.62 -1.50 0.79
CA TYR A 119 -2.16 -2.86 0.70
C TYR A 119 -1.06 -3.92 0.60
N LEU A 120 -0.07 -3.69 -0.26
CA LEU A 120 1.05 -4.62 -0.42
C LEU A 120 1.86 -4.77 0.87
N LEU A 121 2.18 -3.66 1.55
CA LEU A 121 3.00 -3.64 2.77
C LEU A 121 2.27 -4.18 3.99
N TYR A 122 0.94 -4.15 4.04
CA TYR A 122 0.17 -4.83 5.07
C TYR A 122 0.27 -6.35 4.98
N VAL A 123 0.48 -6.92 3.79
CA VAL A 123 0.60 -8.39 3.63
C VAL A 123 1.73 -8.99 4.47
N PRO A 124 3.01 -8.56 4.38
CA PRO A 124 4.07 -9.09 5.25
C PRO A 124 3.93 -8.71 6.73
N GLN A 125 3.10 -7.71 7.07
CA GLN A 125 2.77 -7.36 8.46
C GLN A 125 1.77 -8.35 9.07
N PHE A 126 0.72 -8.71 8.33
CA PHE A 126 -0.33 -9.62 8.81
C PHE A 126 -0.03 -11.10 8.56
N PHE A 127 0.73 -11.41 7.50
CA PHE A 127 1.09 -12.77 7.11
C PHE A 127 2.61 -12.94 7.16
N GLN A 128 3.13 -13.04 8.39
CA GLN A 128 4.56 -13.23 8.63
C GLN A 128 5.09 -14.47 7.89
N GLY A 129 6.27 -14.34 7.25
CA GLY A 129 6.88 -15.42 6.48
C GLY A 129 6.35 -15.59 5.05
N ILE A 130 5.43 -14.73 4.59
CA ILE A 130 5.05 -14.67 3.17
C ILE A 130 6.29 -14.46 2.29
N ASN A 131 6.35 -15.15 1.14
CA ASN A 131 7.41 -14.95 0.17
C ASN A 131 6.85 -14.37 -1.13
N LEU A 132 7.22 -13.11 -1.42
CA LEU A 132 6.81 -12.38 -2.61
C LEU A 132 7.91 -12.32 -3.69
N SER A 133 9.01 -13.06 -3.54
CA SER A 133 10.18 -13.02 -4.44
C SER A 133 9.87 -13.36 -5.90
N ARG A 134 8.70 -13.94 -6.18
CA ARG A 134 8.23 -14.18 -7.55
C ARG A 134 7.89 -12.90 -8.32
N TRP A 135 7.70 -11.78 -7.61
CA TRP A 135 7.46 -10.45 -8.17
C TRP A 135 8.56 -9.49 -7.70
N PRO A 136 9.78 -9.61 -8.26
CA PRO A 136 10.94 -8.88 -7.78
C PRO A 136 10.80 -7.35 -7.92
N ASN A 137 10.09 -6.87 -8.95
CA ASN A 137 9.86 -5.44 -9.14
C ASN A 137 8.81 -4.90 -8.16
N VAL A 138 7.82 -5.73 -7.81
CA VAL A 138 6.88 -5.42 -6.72
C VAL A 138 7.62 -5.36 -5.39
N VAL A 139 8.50 -6.34 -5.09
CA VAL A 139 9.30 -6.34 -3.85
C VAL A 139 10.21 -5.11 -3.77
N ARG A 140 10.89 -4.76 -4.86
CA ARG A 140 11.68 -3.51 -4.96
C ARG A 140 10.80 -2.29 -4.65
N TYR A 141 9.68 -2.15 -5.37
CA TYR A 141 8.74 -1.05 -5.18
C TYR A 141 8.20 -0.93 -3.75
N MET A 142 7.86 -2.06 -3.12
CA MET A 142 7.43 -2.10 -1.72
C MET A 142 8.53 -1.56 -0.81
N LYS A 143 9.79 -1.96 -1.04
CA LYS A 143 10.93 -1.49 -0.25
C LYS A 143 11.16 0.01 -0.44
N ASP A 144 11.10 0.49 -1.68
CA ASP A 144 11.27 1.91 -2.01
C ASP A 144 10.22 2.76 -1.28
N CYS A 145 8.96 2.28 -1.24
CA CYS A 145 7.87 2.94 -0.51
C CYS A 145 8.07 2.89 1.02
N ALA A 146 8.40 1.72 1.57
CA ALA A 146 8.61 1.54 3.00
C ALA A 146 9.83 2.33 3.53
N SER A 147 10.85 2.54 2.70
CA SER A 147 12.08 3.26 3.07
C SER A 147 11.91 4.77 3.19
N ARG A 148 10.73 5.31 2.83
CA ARG A 148 10.47 6.75 2.92
C ARG A 148 10.39 7.20 4.39
N PRO A 149 10.97 8.36 4.78
CA PRO A 149 11.00 8.81 6.17
C PRO A 149 9.61 8.85 6.84
N HIS A 150 8.60 9.38 6.14
CA HIS A 150 7.24 9.50 6.66
C HIS A 150 6.52 8.16 6.85
N TYR A 151 7.00 7.06 6.27
CA TYR A 151 6.44 5.74 6.54
C TYR A 151 6.68 5.36 8.02
N GLY A 152 7.90 5.58 8.51
CA GLY A 152 8.25 5.34 9.92
C GLY A 152 7.49 6.26 10.87
N GLU A 153 7.20 7.49 10.47
CA GLU A 153 6.35 8.41 11.27
C GLU A 153 4.90 7.92 11.34
N ALA A 154 4.36 7.41 10.23
CA ALA A 154 2.97 6.95 10.14
C ALA A 154 2.72 5.59 10.82
N PHE A 155 3.63 4.63 10.62
CA PHE A 155 3.45 3.23 11.06
C PHE A 155 4.39 2.79 12.18
N GLY A 156 5.35 3.64 12.56
CA GLY A 156 6.39 3.34 13.55
C GLY A 156 7.69 2.84 12.92
N SER A 157 8.82 3.31 13.44
CA SER A 157 10.16 2.95 12.96
C SER A 157 10.47 1.46 13.07
N GLY A 158 9.96 0.77 14.10
CA GLY A 158 10.11 -0.68 14.24
C GLY A 158 9.40 -1.47 13.13
N VAL A 159 8.19 -1.04 12.74
CA VAL A 159 7.44 -1.64 11.62
C VAL A 159 8.17 -1.38 10.31
N GLN A 160 8.64 -0.15 10.11
CA GLN A 160 9.43 0.21 8.94
C GLN A 160 10.68 -0.66 8.79
N GLN A 161 11.46 -0.80 9.86
CA GLN A 161 12.68 -1.61 9.87
C GLN A 161 12.38 -3.08 9.54
N TYR A 162 11.38 -3.67 10.20
CA TYR A 162 10.94 -5.05 9.93
C TYR A 162 10.56 -5.27 8.46
N LEU A 163 9.83 -4.32 7.87
CA LEU A 163 9.43 -4.42 6.46
C LEU A 163 10.62 -4.38 5.52
N ILE A 164 11.54 -3.42 5.73
CA ILE A 164 12.74 -3.28 4.90
C ILE A 164 13.58 -4.57 4.95
N GLU A 165 13.82 -5.12 6.15
CA GLU A 165 14.57 -6.37 6.32
C GLU A 165 13.88 -7.57 5.66
N SER A 166 12.56 -7.69 5.86
CA SER A 166 11.76 -8.77 5.25
C SER A 166 11.79 -8.70 3.73
N LEU A 167 11.69 -7.49 3.16
CA LEU A 167 11.73 -7.27 1.72
C LEU A 167 13.12 -7.49 1.13
N ASP A 168 14.18 -7.12 1.85
CA ASP A 168 15.55 -7.42 1.45
C ASP A 168 15.83 -8.92 1.38
N ALA A 169 15.31 -9.69 2.34
CA ALA A 169 15.40 -11.13 2.32
C ALA A 169 14.69 -11.76 1.10
N MET A 170 13.62 -11.12 0.59
CA MET A 170 12.88 -11.58 -0.60
C MET A 170 13.55 -11.14 -1.92
N GLY A 171 14.18 -9.96 -1.94
CA GLY A 171 14.89 -9.41 -3.10
C GLY A 171 16.28 -10.03 -3.31
N GLY A 172 16.87 -10.60 -2.25
CA GLY A 172 18.14 -11.32 -2.29
C GLY A 172 18.01 -12.68 -2.98
N GLY A 173 18.09 -12.67 -4.32
CA GLY A 173 18.28 -13.86 -5.14
C GLY A 173 19.68 -14.47 -4.98
N GLU A 174 20.09 -14.83 -3.77
CA GLU A 174 21.16 -15.79 -3.51
C GLU A 174 21.00 -16.33 -2.10
N LYS A 175 20.62 -17.60 -1.99
CA LYS A 175 20.83 -18.36 -0.76
C LYS A 175 22.32 -18.30 -0.46
N LYS A 176 22.75 -17.48 0.50
CA LYS A 176 23.96 -17.81 1.24
C LYS A 176 23.71 -19.17 1.87
N LYS A 177 24.17 -20.23 1.19
CA LYS A 177 24.34 -21.53 1.82
C LYS A 177 25.17 -21.25 3.05
N LEU A 178 24.57 -21.38 4.23
CA LEU A 178 25.31 -21.45 5.47
C LEU A 178 26.08 -22.77 5.44
N PHE A 179 27.18 -22.78 4.71
CA PHE A 179 28.18 -23.84 4.83
C PHE A 179 29.00 -23.50 6.06
N GLY A 180 28.83 -24.33 7.09
CA GLY A 180 29.84 -24.59 8.10
C GLY A 180 30.27 -23.42 8.96
N MET A 181 29.70 -23.35 10.17
CA MET A 181 30.50 -23.01 11.34
C MET A 181 30.03 -23.93 12.48
N PHE A 182 30.86 -24.97 12.67
CA PHE A 182 31.05 -25.85 13.82
C PHE A 182 29.88 -26.10 14.77
#